data_AF-A0A1D9GS67-F1
#
_entry.id   AF-A0A1D9GS67-F1
#
_cell.length_a   1.000
_cell.length_b   1.000
_cell.length_c   1.000
_cell.angle_alpha   90.00
_cell.angle_beta   90.00
_cell.angle_gamma   90.00
#
_symmetry.space_group_name_H-M   'P 1'
#
loop_
_entity.id
_entity.type
_entity.pdbx_description
1 polymer ?
#
loop_
_entity_poly.entity_id
_entity_poly.type
_entity_poly.pdbx_seq_one_letter_code
_entity_poly.pdbx_strand_id
1 'polypeptide(L)'
;MLDRFQKELARLVGRLRLFHAPSPNEMHYHHMVFSALVRMQETLRAIQLLLEQELWYQALSLLRVLYEIHLNFCFDWMQPETNYRYLAAAAVFDNKEVSRQKEVMSNDLVSKGVARDIAVDQAGAAWKPVALASNVSEKAKLSKIGIMHHRDIYEFLSQITHQNFEVASLHANRFNDEDFLIIDDSVRKTYLRFMDLIVSEFAFCVDQDIGVAIA
;
A
#
# COMPACT_ATOMS: atom_id res chain seq x y z
N MET A 1 19.76 -4.71 8.26
CA MET A 1 18.27 -4.65 8.29
C MET A 1 17.67 -5.16 6.98
N LEU A 2 17.99 -4.54 5.83
CA LEU A 2 17.44 -4.92 4.52
C LEU A 2 17.64 -6.40 4.16
N ASP A 3 18.84 -6.96 4.35
CA ASP A 3 19.10 -8.39 4.11
C ASP A 3 18.22 -9.32 4.95
N ARG A 4 17.91 -8.93 6.19
CA ARG A 4 17.00 -9.69 7.05
C ARG A 4 15.61 -9.72 6.43
N PHE A 5 15.11 -8.58 5.97
CA PHE A 5 13.81 -8.49 5.31
C PHE A 5 13.78 -9.26 3.98
N GLN A 6 14.82 -9.16 3.16
CA GLN A 6 14.91 -9.91 1.91
C GLN A 6 14.81 -11.42 2.15
N LYS A 7 15.56 -11.95 3.13
CA LYS A 7 15.52 -13.37 3.50
C LYS A 7 14.14 -13.77 4.03
N GLU A 8 13.54 -12.94 4.88
CA GLU A 8 12.24 -13.23 5.48
C GLU A 8 11.12 -13.26 4.42
N LEU A 9 11.08 -12.28 3.52
CA LEU A 9 10.10 -12.27 2.43
C LEU A 9 10.32 -13.44 1.46
N ALA A 10 11.57 -13.84 1.20
CA ALA A 10 11.87 -15.00 0.37
C ALA A 10 11.39 -16.30 1.02
N ARG A 11 11.52 -16.42 2.34
CA ARG A 11 10.97 -17.54 3.13
C ARG A 11 9.44 -17.58 2.99
N LEU A 12 8.77 -16.45 3.11
CA LEU A 12 7.30 -16.34 2.96
C LEU A 12 6.84 -16.70 1.55
N VAL A 13 7.55 -16.28 0.51
CA VAL A 13 7.27 -16.72 -0.87
C VAL A 13 7.36 -18.24 -0.99
N GLY A 14 8.39 -18.86 -0.40
CA GLY A 14 8.53 -20.31 -0.38
C GLY A 14 7.36 -20.99 0.33
N ARG A 15 6.98 -20.50 1.52
CA ARG A 15 5.83 -21.01 2.28
C ARG A 15 4.52 -20.89 1.50
N LEU A 16 4.26 -19.73 0.90
CA LEU A 16 3.04 -19.49 0.13
C LEU A 16 2.94 -20.44 -1.07
N ARG A 17 4.05 -20.69 -1.77
CA ARG A 17 4.09 -21.64 -2.89
C ARG A 17 3.80 -23.07 -2.47
N LEU A 18 4.28 -23.48 -1.28
CA LEU A 18 3.98 -24.81 -0.73
C LEU A 18 2.53 -24.94 -0.27
N PHE A 19 1.95 -23.85 0.24
CA PHE A 19 0.56 -23.81 0.69
C PHE A 19 -0.44 -23.63 -0.47
N HIS A 20 0.02 -23.09 -1.61
CA HIS A 20 -0.82 -22.83 -2.77
C HIS A 20 -1.39 -24.13 -3.35
N ALA A 21 -2.71 -24.18 -3.47
CA ALA A 21 -3.42 -25.20 -4.22
C ALA A 21 -4.03 -24.57 -5.48
N PRO A 22 -4.02 -25.27 -6.64
CA PRO A 22 -4.70 -24.81 -7.83
C PRO A 22 -6.17 -24.51 -7.56
N SER A 23 -6.63 -23.35 -7.99
CA SER A 23 -8.03 -22.93 -7.92
C SER A 23 -8.61 -22.82 -9.33
N PRO A 24 -9.91 -23.10 -9.53
CA PRO A 24 -10.58 -22.92 -10.82
C PRO A 24 -10.61 -21.45 -11.28
N ASN A 25 -10.45 -20.49 -10.38
CA ASN A 25 -10.30 -19.08 -10.73
C ASN A 25 -8.88 -18.78 -11.24
N GLU A 26 -8.76 -18.11 -12.39
CA GLU A 26 -7.47 -17.70 -12.99
C GLU A 26 -6.65 -16.81 -12.05
N MET A 27 -7.30 -15.95 -11.27
CA MET A 27 -6.67 -15.11 -10.25
C MET A 27 -7.44 -15.21 -8.94
N HIS A 28 -6.76 -15.58 -7.85
CA HIS A 28 -7.34 -15.70 -6.52
C HIS A 28 -6.36 -15.16 -5.48
N TYR A 29 -6.79 -15.07 -4.23
CA TYR A 29 -6.08 -14.37 -3.16
C TYR A 29 -4.58 -14.68 -3.05
N HIS A 30 -4.15 -15.94 -3.10
CA HIS A 30 -2.73 -16.28 -3.00
C HIS A 30 -1.87 -15.66 -4.11
N HIS A 31 -2.44 -15.39 -5.30
CA HIS A 31 -1.74 -14.64 -6.35
C HIS A 31 -1.56 -13.17 -5.98
N MET A 32 -2.53 -12.58 -5.26
CA MET A 32 -2.43 -11.22 -4.71
C MET A 32 -1.37 -11.13 -3.61
N VAL A 33 -1.35 -12.11 -2.69
CA VAL A 33 -0.31 -12.20 -1.64
C VAL A 33 1.08 -12.38 -2.26
N PHE A 34 1.21 -13.27 -3.25
CA PHE A 34 2.47 -13.48 -3.97
C PHE A 34 2.94 -12.19 -4.65
N SER A 35 2.04 -11.47 -5.33
CA SER A 35 2.33 -10.18 -5.96
C SER A 35 2.81 -9.14 -4.94
N ALA A 36 2.13 -9.03 -3.79
CA ALA A 36 2.53 -8.12 -2.72
C ALA A 36 3.91 -8.47 -2.14
N LEU A 37 4.20 -9.76 -1.90
CA LEU A 37 5.50 -10.24 -1.43
C LEU A 37 6.62 -9.89 -2.43
N VAL A 38 6.45 -10.24 -3.71
CA VAL A 38 7.44 -9.95 -4.75
C VAL A 38 7.66 -8.44 -4.87
N ARG A 39 6.58 -7.65 -4.89
CA ARG A 39 6.70 -6.20 -5.01
C ARG A 39 7.41 -5.57 -3.81
N MET A 40 7.17 -6.09 -2.60
CA MET A 40 7.88 -5.68 -1.39
C MET A 40 9.39 -6.01 -1.50
N GLN A 41 9.74 -7.20 -1.98
CA GLN A 41 11.14 -7.60 -2.21
C GLN A 41 11.85 -6.73 -3.25
N GLU A 42 11.22 -6.51 -4.41
CA GLU A 42 11.75 -5.63 -5.46
C GLU A 42 12.01 -4.22 -4.93
N THR A 43 11.04 -3.67 -4.18
CA THR A 43 11.15 -2.32 -3.62
C THR A 43 12.27 -2.23 -2.60
N LEU A 44 12.41 -3.23 -1.71
CA LEU A 44 13.52 -3.28 -0.76
C LEU A 44 14.87 -3.46 -1.45
N ARG A 45 14.92 -4.18 -2.57
CA ARG A 45 16.16 -4.34 -3.35
C ARG A 45 16.54 -3.03 -4.03
N ALA A 46 15.57 -2.31 -4.58
CA ALA A 46 15.79 -0.98 -5.13
C ALA A 46 16.29 0.00 -4.05
N ILE A 47 15.67 0.00 -2.86
CA ILE A 47 16.14 0.78 -1.70
C ILE A 47 17.60 0.43 -1.40
N GLN A 48 17.94 -0.85 -1.29
CA GLN A 48 19.31 -1.27 -1.00
C GLN A 48 20.30 -0.72 -2.02
N LEU A 49 20.03 -0.89 -3.32
CA LEU A 49 20.91 -0.40 -4.39
C LEU A 49 21.09 1.12 -4.35
N LEU A 50 20.02 1.87 -4.06
CA LEU A 50 20.08 3.32 -3.93
C LEU A 50 20.92 3.75 -2.72
N LEU A 51 20.75 3.09 -1.58
CA LEU A 51 21.53 3.39 -0.37
C LEU A 51 23.01 3.04 -0.51
N GLU A 52 23.34 1.96 -1.22
CA GLU A 52 24.74 1.58 -1.55
C GLU A 52 25.44 2.64 -2.43
N GLN A 53 24.67 3.43 -3.18
CA GLN A 53 25.15 4.56 -3.99
C GLN A 53 24.93 5.92 -3.30
N GLU A 54 24.58 5.93 -2.01
CA GLU A 54 24.28 7.14 -1.22
C GLU A 54 23.13 8.00 -1.77
N LEU A 55 22.25 7.44 -2.61
CA LEU A 55 21.08 8.09 -3.21
C LEU A 55 19.88 8.08 -2.25
N TRP A 56 20.03 8.78 -1.13
CA TRP A 56 19.07 8.76 -0.03
C TRP A 56 17.71 9.32 -0.39
N TYR A 57 17.61 10.48 -1.05
CA TYR A 57 16.31 11.08 -1.41
C TYR A 57 15.46 10.14 -2.29
N GLN A 58 16.11 9.45 -3.22
CA GLN A 58 15.47 8.45 -4.07
C GLN A 58 15.01 7.25 -3.24
N ALA A 59 15.85 6.73 -2.34
CA ALA A 59 15.48 5.63 -1.45
C ALA A 59 14.32 6.01 -0.50
N LEU A 60 14.31 7.26 0.00
CA LEU A 60 13.27 7.79 0.86
C LEU A 60 11.89 7.75 0.18
N SER A 61 11.82 8.12 -1.10
CA SER A 61 10.58 8.09 -1.89
C SER A 61 9.96 6.68 -1.99
N LEU A 62 10.79 5.62 -1.96
CA LEU A 62 10.33 4.24 -2.04
C LEU A 62 9.69 3.73 -0.74
N LEU A 63 9.86 4.42 0.39
CA LEU A 63 9.13 4.09 1.63
C LEU A 63 7.62 4.20 1.44
N ARG A 64 7.18 5.17 0.62
CA ARG A 64 5.76 5.32 0.27
C ARG A 64 5.23 4.07 -0.43
N VAL A 65 6.02 3.51 -1.33
CA VAL A 65 5.66 2.29 -2.06
C VAL A 65 5.51 1.11 -1.09
N LEU A 66 6.45 0.93 -0.16
CA LEU A 66 6.35 -0.11 0.89
C LEU A 66 5.07 0.07 1.72
N TYR A 67 4.76 1.31 2.11
CA TYR A 67 3.59 1.62 2.91
C TYR A 67 2.28 1.32 2.17
N GLU A 68 2.17 1.73 0.90
CA GLU A 68 0.98 1.49 0.09
C GLU A 68 0.78 0.00 -0.23
N ILE A 69 1.85 -0.76 -0.47
CA ILE A 69 1.77 -2.23 -0.60
C ILE A 69 1.18 -2.84 0.67
N HIS A 70 1.70 -2.45 1.84
CA HIS A 70 1.22 -2.93 3.13
C HIS A 70 -0.27 -2.61 3.34
N LEU A 71 -0.71 -1.39 3.01
CA LEU A 71 -2.11 -1.00 3.15
C LEU A 71 -3.04 -1.71 2.17
N ASN A 72 -2.61 -1.91 0.92
CA ASN A 72 -3.37 -2.67 -0.07
C ASN A 72 -3.51 -4.13 0.36
N PHE A 73 -2.44 -4.73 0.89
CA PHE A 73 -2.48 -6.07 1.45
C PHE A 73 -3.47 -6.15 2.63
N CYS A 74 -3.40 -5.23 3.60
CA CYS A 74 -4.34 -5.23 4.73
C CYS A 74 -5.80 -5.10 4.27
N PHE A 75 -6.06 -4.26 3.27
CA PHE A 75 -7.40 -4.13 2.70
C PHE A 75 -7.88 -5.44 2.08
N ASP A 76 -7.07 -6.08 1.25
CA ASP A 76 -7.43 -7.34 0.59
C ASP A 76 -7.58 -8.49 1.61
N TRP A 77 -6.67 -8.56 2.58
CA TRP A 77 -6.61 -9.58 3.64
C TRP A 77 -7.88 -9.65 4.51
N MET A 78 -8.58 -8.53 4.71
CA MET A 78 -9.81 -8.53 5.50
C MET A 78 -10.96 -9.32 4.86
N GLN A 79 -11.02 -9.36 3.52
CA GLN A 79 -12.05 -10.14 2.81
C GLN A 79 -11.54 -10.61 1.44
N PRO A 80 -10.61 -11.58 1.42
CA PRO A 80 -9.85 -12.00 0.24
C PRO A 80 -10.67 -12.39 -0.98
N GLU A 81 -11.84 -12.98 -0.74
CA GLU A 81 -12.75 -13.45 -1.79
C GLU A 81 -13.40 -12.32 -2.57
N THR A 82 -13.39 -11.09 -2.03
CA THR A 82 -14.15 -9.97 -2.61
C THR A 82 -13.35 -8.68 -2.71
N ASN A 83 -12.39 -8.41 -1.84
CA ASN A 83 -11.76 -7.09 -1.77
C ASN A 83 -10.83 -6.79 -2.95
N TYR A 84 -10.21 -7.81 -3.53
CA TYR A 84 -9.38 -7.66 -4.73
C TYR A 84 -10.13 -6.97 -5.88
N ARG A 85 -11.44 -7.22 -6.04
CA ARG A 85 -12.25 -6.59 -7.10
C ARG A 85 -12.42 -5.09 -6.89
N TYR A 86 -12.40 -4.62 -5.64
CA TYR A 86 -12.47 -3.21 -5.31
C TYR A 86 -11.13 -2.51 -5.52
N LEU A 87 -10.01 -3.20 -5.27
CA LEU A 87 -8.68 -2.72 -5.67
C LEU A 87 -8.57 -2.61 -7.19
N ALA A 88 -9.05 -3.61 -7.93
CA ALA A 88 -9.10 -3.58 -9.39
C ALA A 88 -10.00 -2.44 -9.90
N ALA A 89 -11.19 -2.27 -9.32
CA ALA A 89 -12.08 -1.16 -9.65
C ALA A 89 -11.44 0.21 -9.34
N ALA A 90 -10.76 0.35 -8.21
CA ALA A 90 -10.07 1.58 -7.83
C ALA A 90 -8.87 1.92 -8.73
N ALA A 91 -8.30 0.93 -9.42
CA ALA A 91 -7.23 1.15 -10.41
C ALA A 91 -7.76 1.67 -11.76
N VAL A 92 -9.05 1.48 -12.05
CA VAL A 92 -9.68 1.84 -13.33
C VAL A 92 -10.59 3.06 -13.21
N PHE A 93 -11.31 3.18 -12.09
CA PHE A 93 -12.30 4.23 -11.90
C PHE A 93 -11.75 5.39 -11.07
N ASP A 94 -11.86 6.59 -11.61
CA ASP A 94 -11.66 7.82 -10.85
C ASP A 94 -12.93 8.17 -10.03
N ASN A 95 -12.82 9.19 -9.19
CA ASN A 95 -13.93 9.63 -8.34
C ASN A 95 -15.16 10.10 -9.15
N LYS A 96 -14.95 10.62 -10.36
CA LYS A 96 -16.04 11.10 -11.22
C LYS A 96 -16.82 9.91 -11.78
N GLU A 97 -16.10 8.89 -12.23
CA GLU A 97 -16.68 7.67 -12.75
C GLU A 97 -17.39 6.86 -11.66
N VAL A 98 -16.81 6.75 -10.46
CA VAL A 98 -17.51 6.16 -9.30
C VAL A 98 -18.81 6.90 -9.01
N SER A 99 -18.80 8.23 -9.05
CA SER A 99 -20.01 9.04 -8.81
C SER A 99 -21.06 8.82 -9.90
N ARG A 100 -20.65 8.73 -11.16
CA ARG A 100 -21.53 8.42 -12.30
C ARG A 100 -22.15 7.04 -12.16
N GLN A 101 -21.37 6.03 -11.79
CA GLN A 101 -21.87 4.66 -11.62
C GLN A 101 -22.86 4.53 -10.46
N LYS A 102 -22.65 5.29 -9.36
CA LYS A 102 -23.64 5.39 -8.28
C LYS A 102 -24.97 5.95 -8.77
N GLU A 103 -24.95 7.00 -9.58
CA GLU A 103 -26.17 7.60 -10.14
C GLU A 103 -26.90 6.63 -11.09
N VAL A 104 -26.16 5.96 -11.98
CA VAL A 104 -26.73 4.94 -12.88
C VAL A 104 -27.42 3.83 -12.09
N MET A 105 -26.75 3.28 -11.07
CA MET A 105 -27.29 2.22 -10.22
C MET A 105 -28.52 2.70 -9.43
N SER A 106 -28.48 3.91 -8.87
CA SER A 106 -29.61 4.49 -8.15
C SER A 106 -30.83 4.67 -9.07
N ASN A 107 -30.63 5.15 -10.29
CA ASN A 107 -31.72 5.37 -11.25
C ASN A 107 -32.33 4.04 -11.71
N ASP A 108 -31.51 3.01 -11.93
CA ASP A 108 -31.98 1.65 -12.24
C ASP A 108 -32.84 1.08 -11.09
N LEU A 109 -32.40 1.20 -9.84
CA LEU A 109 -33.17 0.74 -8.68
C LEU A 109 -34.52 1.49 -8.55
N VAL A 110 -34.53 2.81 -8.78
CA VAL A 110 -35.76 3.61 -8.78
C VAL A 110 -36.72 3.14 -9.88
N SER A 111 -36.21 2.84 -11.09
CA SER A 111 -37.02 2.31 -12.19
C SER A 111 -37.65 0.95 -11.88
N LYS A 112 -37.03 0.18 -10.97
CA LYS A 112 -37.52 -1.11 -10.47
C LYS A 112 -38.46 -0.97 -9.26
N GLY A 113 -38.82 0.26 -8.89
CA GLY A 113 -39.78 0.54 -7.82
C GLY A 113 -39.19 0.68 -6.42
N VAL A 114 -37.85 0.74 -6.28
CA VAL A 114 -37.21 1.03 -5.00
C VAL A 114 -37.36 2.52 -4.68
N ALA A 115 -37.68 2.85 -3.42
CA ALA A 115 -37.75 4.25 -2.98
C ALA A 115 -36.40 4.97 -3.19
N ARG A 116 -36.44 6.25 -3.59
CA ARG A 116 -35.25 6.98 -4.04
C ARG A 116 -34.14 7.06 -2.98
N ASP A 117 -34.51 7.32 -1.75
CA ASP A 117 -33.61 7.33 -0.59
C ASP A 117 -32.91 5.98 -0.42
N ILE A 118 -33.67 4.87 -0.43
CA ILE A 118 -33.14 3.51 -0.33
C ILE A 118 -32.22 3.19 -1.52
N ALA A 119 -32.59 3.60 -2.74
CA ALA A 119 -31.80 3.39 -3.94
C ALA A 119 -30.44 4.12 -3.90
N VAL A 120 -30.44 5.37 -3.42
CA VAL A 120 -29.20 6.15 -3.22
C VAL A 120 -28.31 5.50 -2.18
N ASP A 121 -28.87 5.05 -1.06
CA ASP A 121 -28.12 4.39 0.01
C ASP A 121 -27.52 3.06 -0.45
N GLN A 122 -28.28 2.24 -1.17
CA GLN A 122 -27.80 0.96 -1.72
C GLN A 122 -26.69 1.17 -2.75
N ALA A 123 -26.86 2.12 -3.67
CA ALA A 123 -25.82 2.47 -4.63
C ALA A 123 -24.56 3.01 -3.92
N GLY A 124 -24.75 3.85 -2.89
CA GLY A 124 -23.67 4.35 -2.05
C GLY A 124 -22.90 3.22 -1.37
N ALA A 125 -23.61 2.27 -0.76
CA ALA A 125 -23.02 1.12 -0.08
C ALA A 125 -22.24 0.20 -1.04
N ALA A 126 -22.76 -0.05 -2.24
CA ALA A 126 -22.11 -0.90 -3.24
C ALA A 126 -20.74 -0.36 -3.68
N TRP A 127 -20.60 0.97 -3.76
CA TRP A 127 -19.39 1.65 -4.22
C TRP A 127 -18.46 2.15 -3.10
N LYS A 128 -18.91 2.10 -1.83
CA LYS A 128 -18.10 2.52 -0.68
C LYS A 128 -16.78 1.74 -0.57
N PRO A 129 -16.72 0.41 -0.81
CA PRO A 129 -15.45 -0.31 -0.78
C PRO A 129 -14.45 0.16 -1.85
N VAL A 130 -14.91 0.62 -3.01
CA VAL A 130 -14.03 1.17 -4.06
C VAL A 130 -13.42 2.50 -3.61
N ALA A 131 -14.23 3.37 -2.99
CA ALA A 131 -13.73 4.63 -2.42
C ALA A 131 -12.75 4.41 -1.25
N LEU A 132 -12.96 3.35 -0.47
CA LEU A 132 -12.02 2.94 0.57
C LEU A 132 -10.71 2.44 -0.06
N ALA A 133 -10.79 1.57 -1.06
CA ALA A 133 -9.65 1.00 -1.77
C ALA A 133 -8.78 2.08 -2.46
N SER A 134 -9.39 3.15 -2.96
CA SER A 134 -8.69 4.25 -3.65
C SER A 134 -8.01 5.24 -2.71
N ASN A 135 -8.39 5.30 -1.43
CA ASN A 135 -7.87 6.30 -0.49
C ASN A 135 -6.89 5.69 0.52
N VAL A 136 -5.63 6.15 0.49
CA VAL A 136 -4.56 5.71 1.40
C VAL A 136 -4.93 5.95 2.87
N SER A 137 -5.52 7.10 3.20
CA SER A 137 -5.90 7.43 4.58
C SER A 137 -7.05 6.57 5.09
N GLU A 138 -7.98 6.18 4.22
CA GLU A 138 -9.06 5.26 4.60
C GLU A 138 -8.53 3.84 4.78
N LYS A 139 -7.62 3.37 3.91
CA LYS A 139 -6.95 2.06 4.10
C LYS A 139 -6.12 2.02 5.38
N ALA A 140 -5.48 3.13 5.74
CA ALA A 140 -4.69 3.21 6.96
C ALA A 140 -5.52 3.00 8.22
N LYS A 141 -6.84 3.24 8.21
CA LYS A 141 -7.72 2.95 9.33
C LYS A 141 -7.93 1.45 9.58
N LEU A 142 -7.44 0.59 8.69
CA LEU A 142 -7.62 -0.86 8.75
C LEU A 142 -6.41 -1.62 9.28
N SER A 143 -5.21 -1.05 9.19
CA SER A 143 -3.97 -1.66 9.68
C SER A 143 -3.56 -1.10 11.03
N LYS A 144 -2.86 -1.87 11.87
CA LYS A 144 -2.47 -1.37 13.20
C LYS A 144 -1.45 -0.25 13.06
N ILE A 145 -0.44 -0.41 12.19
CA ILE A 145 0.51 0.68 11.91
C ILE A 145 -0.18 1.88 11.28
N GLY A 146 -1.19 1.69 10.43
CA GLY A 146 -1.96 2.80 9.88
C GLY A 146 -2.70 3.58 10.98
N ILE A 147 -3.44 2.89 11.86
CA ILE A 147 -4.16 3.54 12.96
C ILE A 147 -3.21 4.33 13.88
N MET A 148 -2.04 3.76 14.20
CA MET A 148 -1.11 4.36 15.16
C MET A 148 -0.18 5.41 14.55
N HIS A 149 0.20 5.26 13.29
CA HIS A 149 1.33 5.99 12.70
C HIS A 149 1.06 6.59 11.32
N HIS A 150 -0.16 6.49 10.76
CA HIS A 150 -0.44 7.02 9.42
C HIS A 150 -0.07 8.48 9.27
N ARG A 151 -0.46 9.33 10.24
CA ARG A 151 -0.14 10.76 10.19
C ARG A 151 1.37 10.98 10.14
N ASP A 152 2.11 10.37 11.06
CA ASP A 152 3.56 10.56 11.17
C ASP A 152 4.30 10.03 9.92
N ILE A 153 3.87 8.88 9.38
CA ILE A 153 4.42 8.32 8.16
C ILE A 153 4.10 9.22 6.97
N TYR A 154 2.86 9.68 6.83
CA TYR A 154 2.42 10.46 5.67
C TYR A 154 2.99 11.88 5.68
N GLU A 155 3.09 12.53 6.84
CA GLU A 155 3.75 13.83 7.00
C GLU A 155 5.23 13.72 6.61
N PHE A 156 5.93 12.70 7.11
CA PHE A 156 7.32 12.44 6.73
C PHE A 156 7.48 12.21 5.22
N LEU A 157 6.65 11.36 4.62
CA LEU A 157 6.68 11.10 3.18
C LEU A 157 6.34 12.35 2.36
N SER A 158 5.40 13.17 2.82
CA SER A 158 4.99 14.40 2.15
C SER A 158 6.16 15.40 2.04
N GLN A 159 6.92 15.57 3.13
CA GLN A 159 8.11 16.43 3.16
C GLN A 159 9.19 15.98 2.17
N ILE A 160 9.31 14.67 1.92
CA ILE A 160 10.32 14.10 1.05
C ILE A 160 9.89 14.12 -0.43
N THR A 161 8.63 13.79 -0.69
CA THR A 161 8.16 13.49 -2.06
C THR A 161 7.70 14.74 -2.80
N HIS A 162 7.27 15.79 -2.09
CA HIS A 162 6.85 17.03 -2.72
C HIS A 162 8.03 18.01 -2.84
N GLN A 163 8.26 18.53 -4.04
CA GLN A 163 9.10 19.72 -4.22
C GLN A 163 8.36 20.92 -3.63
N ASN A 164 8.56 21.14 -2.32
CA ASN A 164 8.02 22.29 -1.61
C ASN A 164 9.11 23.36 -1.42
N PHE A 165 8.73 24.51 -0.86
CA PHE A 165 9.67 25.61 -0.61
C PHE A 165 10.78 25.23 0.38
N GLU A 166 10.55 24.30 1.30
CA GLU A 166 11.58 23.82 2.23
C GLU A 166 12.67 23.04 1.51
N VAL A 167 12.30 22.09 0.63
CA VAL A 167 13.26 21.34 -0.21
C VAL A 167 14.00 22.27 -1.15
N ALA A 168 13.30 23.23 -1.77
CA ALA A 168 13.94 24.25 -2.61
C ALA A 168 14.92 25.12 -1.82
N SER A 169 14.57 25.53 -0.61
CA SER A 169 15.44 26.27 0.29
C SER A 169 16.65 25.45 0.74
N LEU A 170 16.47 24.15 1.01
CA LEU A 170 17.55 23.25 1.39
C LEU A 170 18.57 23.09 0.24
N HIS A 171 18.10 22.88 -0.98
CA HIS A 171 18.95 22.83 -2.17
C HIS A 171 19.63 24.18 -2.43
N ALA A 172 18.92 25.30 -2.26
CA ALA A 172 19.50 26.64 -2.43
C ALA A 172 20.61 26.92 -1.40
N ASN A 173 20.41 26.52 -0.14
CA ASN A 173 21.41 26.69 0.92
C ASN A 173 22.66 25.82 0.70
N ARG A 174 22.53 24.73 -0.05
CA ARG A 174 23.61 23.79 -0.38
C ARG A 174 24.09 23.91 -1.83
N PHE A 175 23.72 25.00 -2.52
CA PHE A 175 23.96 25.14 -3.97
C PHE A 175 25.45 25.06 -4.35
N ASN A 176 26.33 25.55 -3.47
CA ASN A 176 27.79 25.53 -3.67
C ASN A 176 28.49 24.44 -2.82
N ASP A 177 27.73 23.60 -2.13
CA ASP A 177 28.28 22.52 -1.31
C ASP A 177 28.56 21.30 -2.20
N GLU A 178 29.72 20.66 -2.05
CA GLU A 178 30.04 19.42 -2.78
C GLU A 178 29.12 18.27 -2.31
N ASP A 179 28.61 18.37 -1.08
CA ASP A 179 27.79 17.38 -0.38
C ASP A 179 26.28 17.71 -0.40
N PHE A 180 25.79 18.31 -1.49
CA PHE A 180 24.40 18.78 -1.62
C PHE A 180 23.32 17.67 -1.53
N LEU A 181 23.70 16.40 -1.64
CA LEU A 181 22.80 15.23 -1.56
C LEU A 181 22.71 14.60 -0.16
N ILE A 182 23.39 15.14 0.86
CA ILE A 182 23.36 14.57 2.21
C ILE A 182 21.95 14.71 2.83
N ILE A 183 21.50 13.68 3.53
CA ILE A 183 20.35 13.75 4.43
C ILE A 183 20.78 13.71 5.89
N ASP A 184 20.04 14.42 6.74
CA ASP A 184 20.32 14.50 8.17
C ASP A 184 20.16 13.13 8.85
N ASP A 185 20.97 12.87 9.88
CA ASP A 185 20.95 11.59 10.62
C ASP A 185 19.60 11.30 11.28
N SER A 186 18.86 12.33 11.70
CA SER A 186 17.49 12.22 12.21
C SER A 186 16.51 11.69 11.16
N VAL A 187 16.65 12.15 9.90
CA VAL A 187 15.87 11.68 8.75
C VAL A 187 16.21 10.23 8.45
N ARG A 188 17.51 9.87 8.44
CA ARG A 188 17.97 8.47 8.27
C ARG A 188 17.35 7.54 9.32
N LYS A 189 17.41 7.90 10.60
CA LYS A 189 16.84 7.11 11.70
C LYS A 189 15.33 6.96 11.57
N THR A 190 14.62 8.03 11.23
CA THR A 190 13.16 8.02 11.05
C THR A 190 12.75 7.11 9.89
N TYR A 191 13.44 7.22 8.75
CA TYR A 191 13.24 6.35 7.59
C TYR A 191 13.42 4.87 7.93
N LEU A 192 14.55 4.52 8.56
CA LEU A 192 14.83 3.13 8.95
C LEU A 192 13.79 2.59 9.93
N ARG A 193 13.32 3.41 10.87
CA ARG A 193 12.27 3.03 11.82
C ARG A 193 10.94 2.75 11.11
N PHE A 194 10.50 3.63 10.21
CA PHE A 194 9.24 3.41 9.49
C PHE A 194 9.31 2.22 8.54
N MET A 195 10.44 2.03 7.84
CA MET A 195 10.66 0.84 7.05
C MET A 195 10.60 -0.42 7.91
N ASP A 196 11.23 -0.41 9.08
CA ASP A 196 11.22 -1.56 9.99
C ASP A 196 9.80 -1.91 10.44
N LEU A 197 9.03 -0.91 10.87
CA LEU A 197 7.63 -1.06 11.28
C LEU A 197 6.75 -1.63 10.16
N ILE A 198 6.80 -1.01 8.97
CA ILE A 198 5.94 -1.37 7.84
C ILE A 198 6.24 -2.79 7.36
N VAL A 199 7.51 -3.11 7.13
CA VAL A 199 7.90 -4.41 6.58
C VAL A 199 7.71 -5.52 7.59
N SER A 200 7.95 -5.26 8.88
CA SER A 200 7.74 -6.25 9.93
C SER A 200 6.25 -6.56 10.14
N GLU A 201 5.37 -5.55 10.16
CA GLU A 201 3.92 -5.80 10.26
C GLU A 201 3.43 -6.56 9.02
N PHE A 202 3.82 -6.14 7.82
CA PHE A 202 3.44 -6.84 6.58
C PHE A 202 3.87 -8.30 6.60
N ALA A 203 5.15 -8.57 6.90
CA ALA A 203 5.67 -9.93 6.96
C ALA A 203 4.94 -10.76 8.03
N PHE A 204 4.68 -10.18 9.21
CA PHE A 204 3.93 -10.84 10.27
C PHE A 204 2.52 -11.23 9.81
N CYS A 205 1.76 -10.30 9.22
CA CYS A 205 0.41 -10.58 8.77
C CYS A 205 0.37 -11.66 7.68
N VAL A 206 1.30 -11.61 6.71
CA VAL A 206 1.43 -12.67 5.69
C VAL A 206 1.79 -14.02 6.31
N ASP A 207 2.72 -14.05 7.27
CA ASP A 207 3.15 -15.29 7.92
C ASP A 207 2.02 -15.98 8.71
N GLN A 208 1.16 -15.17 9.33
CA GLN A 208 -0.04 -15.63 10.05
C GLN A 208 -1.17 -16.06 9.11
N ASP A 209 -1.23 -15.47 7.93
CA ASP A 209 -2.23 -15.80 6.90
C ASP A 209 -1.90 -17.11 6.18
N ILE A 210 -0.62 -17.36 5.88
CA ILE A 210 -0.18 -18.63 5.30
C ILE A 210 -0.34 -19.73 6.35
N GLY A 211 -1.30 -20.62 6.10
CA GLY A 211 -1.56 -21.78 6.96
C GLY A 211 -0.38 -22.76 7.06
N VAL A 212 -0.61 -23.85 7.79
CA VAL A 212 0.30 -24.98 7.80
C VAL A 212 0.02 -25.83 6.57
N ALA A 213 1.01 -25.97 5.67
CA ALA A 213 0.91 -26.94 4.60
C ALA A 213 0.84 -28.34 5.22
N ILE A 214 -0.28 -29.03 5.06
CA ILE A 214 -0.40 -30.43 5.46
C ILE A 214 0.27 -31.23 4.35
N ALA A 215 1.42 -31.83 4.68
CA ALA A 215 2.17 -32.72 3.81
C ALA A 215 1.39 -34.02 3.54
#